data_AF-A0A7W1ZJT4-F1
#
_entry.id   AF-A0A7W1ZJT4-F1
#
_cell.length_a   1.000
_cell.length_b   1.000
_cell.length_c   1.000
_cell.angle_alpha   90.00
_cell.angle_beta   90.00
_cell.angle_gamma   90.00
#
_symmetry.space_group_name_H-M   'P 1'
#
loop_
_entity.id
_entity.type
_entity.pdbx_description
1 polymer ?
#
loop_
_entity_poly.entity_id
_entity_poly.type
_entity_poly.pdbx_seq_one_letter_code
_entity_poly.pdbx_strand_id
1 'polypeptide(L)'
;MNQLLAEISEWQLEAKSEDNLRYFYHLNEVDLILQGKKNYLIGRKGTGKTAISEHIAKMGNGTAGIYTEKLSFNNFPFNELYELNNKKYTSPNQYITLWKYLIYSFICRMMLKNPKINSDVGDSLSLSYDIDPISGLRRIVEEWTSNEFEILEIGKKRISKSSSIPWIERVNILEDIITAHLDDSSYHVIFDGLDDD
;
A
#
# COMPACT_ATOMS: atom_id res chain seq x y z
N MET A 1 -7.57 -18.38 39.65
CA MET A 1 -8.42 -17.88 38.53
C MET A 1 -8.04 -18.68 37.30
N ASN A 2 -9.00 -19.20 36.53
CA ASN A 2 -8.71 -19.96 35.31
C ASN A 2 -7.96 -19.04 34.33
N GLN A 3 -6.80 -19.47 33.81
CA GLN A 3 -5.99 -18.66 32.88
C GLN A 3 -6.80 -18.18 31.67
N LEU A 4 -7.72 -19.01 31.18
CA LEU A 4 -8.62 -18.64 30.08
C LEU A 4 -9.55 -17.47 30.45
N LEU A 5 -10.07 -17.44 31.68
CA LEU A 5 -10.97 -16.37 32.12
C LEU A 5 -10.21 -15.05 32.36
N ALA A 6 -8.96 -15.13 32.80
CA ALA A 6 -8.09 -13.96 32.93
C ALA A 6 -7.69 -13.39 31.55
N GLU A 7 -7.51 -14.26 30.54
CA GLU A 7 -7.28 -13.84 29.17
C GLU A 7 -8.51 -13.18 28.55
N ILE A 8 -9.70 -13.78 28.71
CA ILE A 8 -10.96 -13.22 28.19
C ILE A 8 -11.28 -11.85 28.84
N SER A 9 -10.91 -11.64 30.11
CA SER A 9 -11.15 -10.34 30.76
C SER A 9 -10.32 -9.19 30.18
N GLU A 10 -9.25 -9.48 29.44
CA GLU A 10 -8.38 -8.48 28.81
C GLU A 10 -8.73 -8.20 27.34
N TRP A 11 -9.79 -8.85 26.81
CA TRP A 11 -10.22 -8.65 25.42
C TRP A 11 -10.67 -7.21 25.16
N GLN A 12 -10.20 -6.69 24.03
CA GLN A 12 -10.46 -5.33 23.61
C GLN A 12 -11.74 -5.24 22.81
N LEU A 13 -12.42 -4.10 22.93
CA LEU A 13 -13.65 -3.82 22.17
C LEU A 13 -13.36 -3.47 20.70
N GLU A 14 -12.20 -2.86 20.44
CA GLU A 14 -11.81 -2.43 19.11
C GLU A 14 -10.87 -3.44 18.45
N ALA A 15 -11.21 -3.85 17.23
CA ALA A 15 -10.38 -4.78 16.45
C ALA A 15 -8.93 -4.28 16.28
N LYS A 16 -8.70 -2.96 16.23
CA LYS A 16 -7.35 -2.38 16.11
C LYS A 16 -6.44 -2.75 17.28
N SER A 17 -7.02 -2.90 18.47
CA SER A 17 -6.32 -3.15 19.73
C SER A 17 -6.21 -4.63 20.07
N GLU A 18 -6.80 -5.53 19.26
CA GLU A 18 -6.88 -6.96 19.54
C GLU A 18 -5.82 -7.77 18.78
N ASP A 19 -5.51 -8.99 19.23
CA ASP A 19 -4.69 -9.94 18.47
C ASP A 19 -5.50 -10.55 17.30
N ASN A 20 -5.57 -9.80 16.19
CA ASN A 20 -6.26 -10.25 14.98
C ASN A 20 -5.57 -11.43 14.27
N LEU A 21 -4.37 -11.87 14.65
CA LEU A 21 -3.83 -13.12 14.09
C LEU A 21 -4.39 -14.33 14.84
N ARG A 22 -4.59 -14.19 16.15
CA ARG A 22 -5.07 -15.27 17.01
C ARG A 22 -6.60 -15.37 17.07
N TYR A 23 -7.29 -14.25 17.19
CA TYR A 23 -8.72 -14.21 17.51
C TYR A 23 -9.62 -13.89 16.31
N PHE A 24 -9.04 -13.65 15.14
CA PHE A 24 -9.83 -13.41 13.96
C PHE A 24 -10.58 -14.67 13.53
N TYR A 25 -11.90 -14.55 13.43
CA TYR A 25 -12.74 -15.59 12.88
C TYR A 25 -12.63 -15.57 11.36
N HIS A 26 -12.00 -16.60 10.79
CA HIS A 26 -11.77 -16.67 9.35
C HIS A 26 -13.08 -16.67 8.56
N LEU A 27 -13.15 -15.80 7.56
CA LEU A 27 -14.28 -15.64 6.65
C LEU A 27 -13.82 -15.94 5.23
N ASN A 28 -14.66 -16.62 4.44
CA ASN A 28 -14.36 -16.89 3.02
C ASN A 28 -14.11 -15.60 2.21
N GLU A 29 -14.67 -14.48 2.66
CA GLU A 29 -14.43 -13.16 2.10
C GLU A 29 -12.96 -12.76 2.12
N VAL A 30 -12.20 -13.17 3.15
CA VAL A 30 -10.76 -12.87 3.26
C VAL A 30 -10.01 -13.53 2.11
N ASP A 31 -10.27 -14.80 1.82
CA ASP A 31 -9.62 -15.54 0.73
C ASP A 31 -9.94 -14.93 -0.63
N LEU A 32 -11.17 -14.45 -0.83
CA LEU A 32 -11.57 -13.77 -2.06
C LEU A 32 -10.86 -12.43 -2.22
N ILE A 33 -10.60 -11.71 -1.12
CA ILE A 33 -9.84 -10.45 -1.13
C ILE A 33 -8.36 -10.74 -1.44
N LEU A 34 -7.75 -11.71 -0.74
CA LEU A 34 -6.35 -12.09 -0.95
C LEU A 34 -6.07 -12.58 -2.37
N GLN A 35 -7.04 -13.24 -3.01
CA GLN A 35 -6.95 -13.68 -4.41
C GLN A 35 -7.25 -12.56 -5.43
N GLY A 36 -7.52 -11.33 -5.00
CA GLY A 36 -7.88 -10.21 -5.87
C GLY A 36 -9.26 -10.34 -6.54
N LYS A 37 -10.10 -11.28 -6.08
CA LYS A 37 -11.47 -11.49 -6.60
C LYS A 37 -12.46 -10.47 -6.03
N LYS A 38 -12.14 -9.86 -4.89
CA LYS A 38 -12.92 -8.77 -4.27
C LYS A 38 -11.98 -7.65 -3.82
N ASN A 39 -12.25 -6.43 -4.31
CA ASN A 39 -11.41 -5.25 -4.01
C ASN A 39 -12.13 -4.21 -3.12
N TYR A 40 -13.42 -4.40 -2.86
CA TYR A 40 -14.22 -3.48 -2.05
C TYR A 40 -14.86 -4.22 -0.88
N LEU A 41 -14.72 -3.66 0.32
CA LEU A 41 -15.34 -4.13 1.55
C LEU A 41 -16.27 -3.05 2.08
N ILE A 42 -17.57 -3.18 1.80
CA ILE A 42 -18.60 -2.20 2.15
C ILE A 42 -19.65 -2.88 3.03
N GLY A 43 -20.20 -2.16 4.00
CA GLY A 43 -21.13 -2.70 4.97
C GLY A 43 -21.45 -1.72 6.09
N ARG A 44 -22.46 -2.01 6.91
CA ARG A 44 -22.89 -1.14 8.01
C ARG A 44 -21.81 -1.05 9.11
N LYS A 45 -21.91 -0.04 9.98
CA LYS A 45 -21.06 0.04 11.18
C LYS A 45 -21.24 -1.21 12.04
N GLY A 46 -20.14 -1.79 12.52
CA GLY A 46 -20.16 -3.00 13.34
C GLY A 46 -20.17 -4.33 12.58
N THR A 47 -20.17 -4.35 11.24
CA THR A 47 -20.15 -5.61 10.46
C THR A 47 -18.77 -6.26 10.31
N GLY A 48 -17.77 -5.82 11.08
CA GLY A 48 -16.43 -6.43 11.07
C GLY A 48 -15.49 -5.97 9.94
N LYS A 49 -15.82 -4.92 9.18
CA LYS A 49 -14.94 -4.42 8.10
C LYS A 49 -13.51 -4.12 8.56
N THR A 50 -13.41 -3.41 9.69
CA THR A 50 -12.14 -3.06 10.32
C THR A 50 -11.39 -4.31 10.80
N ALA A 51 -12.09 -5.34 11.28
CA ALA A 51 -11.43 -6.58 11.69
C ALA A 51 -10.78 -7.29 10.49
N ILE A 52 -11.45 -7.34 9.33
CA ILE A 52 -10.88 -7.90 8.10
C ILE A 52 -9.66 -7.07 7.66
N SER A 53 -9.77 -5.73 7.63
CA SER A 53 -8.66 -4.88 7.19
C SER A 53 -7.45 -4.97 8.11
N GLU A 54 -7.66 -5.03 9.43
CA GLU A 54 -6.60 -5.23 10.42
C GLU A 54 -5.98 -6.63 10.36
N HIS A 55 -6.79 -7.67 10.14
CA HIS A 55 -6.30 -9.03 9.97
C HIS A 55 -5.34 -9.13 8.77
N ILE A 56 -5.78 -8.66 7.59
CA ILE A 56 -4.94 -8.66 6.38
C ILE A 56 -3.68 -7.82 6.59
N ALA A 57 -3.79 -6.64 7.22
CA ALA A 57 -2.62 -5.80 7.51
C ALA A 57 -1.60 -6.49 8.45
N LYS A 58 -2.06 -7.28 9.42
CA LYS A 58 -1.17 -8.04 10.30
C LYS A 58 -0.56 -9.26 9.61
N MET A 59 -1.22 -9.85 8.61
CA MET A 59 -0.66 -10.96 7.83
C MET A 59 0.66 -10.60 7.16
N GLY A 60 0.81 -9.36 6.67
CA GLY A 60 2.04 -8.90 6.02
C GLY A 60 3.28 -8.86 6.93
N ASN A 61 3.10 -8.88 8.25
CA ASN A 61 4.21 -8.94 9.21
C ASN A 61 4.50 -10.37 9.71
N GLY A 62 3.58 -11.31 9.47
CA GLY A 62 3.64 -12.67 10.05
C GLY A 62 3.72 -13.80 9.02
N THR A 63 3.40 -13.54 7.75
CA THR A 63 3.31 -14.57 6.71
C THR A 63 4.35 -14.32 5.63
N ALA A 64 5.24 -15.31 5.41
CA ALA A 64 6.24 -15.22 4.36
C ALA A 64 5.60 -15.09 2.98
N GLY A 65 6.08 -14.15 2.16
CA GLY A 65 5.57 -13.90 0.81
C GLY A 65 4.26 -13.10 0.74
N ILE A 66 3.79 -12.55 1.86
CA ILE A 66 2.69 -11.57 1.87
C ILE A 66 3.25 -10.25 2.40
N TYR A 67 3.05 -9.18 1.63
CA TYR A 67 3.44 -7.83 1.99
C TYR A 67 2.20 -6.95 1.97
N THR A 68 2.02 -6.16 3.02
CA THR A 68 0.83 -5.30 3.14
C THR A 68 1.19 -3.91 3.61
N GLU A 69 0.54 -2.90 3.05
CA GLU A 69 0.57 -1.52 3.53
C GLU A 69 -0.87 -1.04 3.76
N LYS A 70 -1.16 -0.61 4.99
CA LYS A 70 -2.47 -0.06 5.35
C LYS A 70 -2.42 1.45 5.37
N LEU A 71 -3.23 2.08 4.53
CA LEU A 71 -3.36 3.52 4.37
C LEU A 71 -4.66 3.99 5.00
N SER A 72 -4.55 4.78 6.06
CA SER A 72 -5.67 5.46 6.69
C SER A 72 -5.96 6.76 5.97
N PHE A 73 -7.22 6.98 5.61
CA PHE A 73 -7.69 8.20 4.95
C PHE A 73 -8.16 9.26 5.93
N ASN A 74 -8.12 8.97 7.23
CA ASN A 74 -8.32 9.97 8.27
C ASN A 74 -7.32 11.13 8.08
N ASN A 75 -7.83 12.32 7.73
CA ASN A 75 -7.06 13.52 7.36
C ASN A 75 -6.26 13.40 6.04
N PHE A 76 -6.76 12.65 5.07
CA PHE A 76 -6.14 12.57 3.75
C PHE A 76 -6.26 13.93 3.01
N PRO A 77 -5.19 14.45 2.40
CA PRO A 77 -5.18 15.79 1.81
C PRO A 77 -5.82 15.80 0.41
N PHE A 78 -7.10 15.41 0.30
CA PHE A 78 -7.81 15.32 -0.98
C PHE A 78 -7.72 16.62 -1.80
N ASN A 79 -7.86 17.76 -1.14
CA ASN A 79 -7.84 19.07 -1.81
C ASN A 79 -6.51 19.34 -2.53
N GLU A 80 -5.38 19.07 -1.88
CA GLU A 80 -4.04 19.28 -2.43
C GLU A 80 -3.73 18.27 -3.53
N LEU A 81 -4.17 17.03 -3.34
CA LEU A 81 -3.98 15.96 -4.29
C LEU A 81 -4.81 16.14 -5.56
N TYR A 82 -5.99 16.74 -5.47
CA TYR A 82 -6.80 17.05 -6.63
C TYR A 82 -6.27 18.22 -7.47
N GLU A 83 -5.27 18.96 -6.98
CA GLU A 83 -4.49 19.88 -7.82
C GLU A 83 -3.60 19.12 -8.82
N LEU A 84 -3.20 17.88 -8.51
CA LEU A 84 -2.39 17.00 -9.37
C LEU A 84 -3.23 16.28 -10.44
N ASN A 85 -4.11 17.01 -11.12
CA ASN A 85 -4.94 16.43 -12.16
C ASN A 85 -4.17 16.17 -13.46
N ASN A 86 -4.46 15.05 -14.11
CA ASN A 86 -3.94 14.75 -15.43
C ASN A 86 -4.84 15.34 -16.51
N LYS A 87 -4.47 16.52 -17.03
CA LYS A 87 -5.21 17.25 -18.07
C LYS A 87 -5.35 16.49 -19.40
N LYS A 88 -4.64 15.38 -19.60
CA LYS A 88 -4.83 14.49 -20.76
C LYS A 88 -6.15 13.69 -20.69
N TYR A 89 -6.76 13.60 -19.51
CA TYR A 89 -8.03 12.90 -19.30
C TYR A 89 -9.16 13.86 -18.96
N THR A 90 -10.38 13.53 -19.37
CA THR A 90 -11.60 14.26 -18.97
C THR A 90 -12.04 13.83 -17.57
N SER A 91 -12.72 14.72 -16.85
CA SER A 91 -13.41 14.36 -15.60
C SER A 91 -14.36 13.17 -15.80
N PRO A 92 -14.43 12.20 -14.86
CA PRO A 92 -13.73 12.13 -13.56
C PRO A 92 -12.35 11.43 -13.61
N ASN A 93 -11.88 11.03 -14.79
CA ASN A 93 -10.71 10.16 -14.97
C ASN A 93 -9.36 10.86 -14.74
N GLN A 94 -9.37 12.17 -14.52
CA GLN A 94 -8.19 13.01 -14.31
C GLN A 94 -7.32 12.61 -13.10
N TYR A 95 -7.85 11.80 -12.17
CA TYR A 95 -7.12 11.34 -10.98
C TYR A 95 -6.64 9.88 -11.08
N ILE A 96 -6.96 9.15 -12.16
CA ILE A 96 -6.54 7.75 -12.32
C ILE A 96 -5.01 7.63 -12.23
N THR A 97 -4.29 8.55 -12.87
CA THR A 97 -2.82 8.53 -12.86
C THR A 97 -2.27 8.76 -11.45
N LEU A 98 -2.91 9.61 -10.64
CA LEU A 98 -2.50 9.85 -9.25
C LEU A 98 -2.66 8.58 -8.41
N TRP A 99 -3.81 7.91 -8.51
CA TRP A 99 -4.07 6.68 -7.78
C TRP A 99 -3.13 5.55 -8.20
N LYS A 100 -2.87 5.41 -9.50
CA LYS A 100 -1.84 4.49 -10.00
C LYS A 100 -0.48 4.80 -9.38
N TYR A 101 -0.08 6.07 -9.38
CA TYR A 101 1.20 6.48 -8.83
C TYR A 101 1.34 6.10 -7.35
N LEU A 102 0.29 6.38 -6.56
CA LEU A 102 0.24 6.06 -5.14
C LEU A 102 0.32 4.55 -4.92
N ILE A 103 -0.52 3.76 -5.59
CA ILE A 103 -0.53 2.29 -5.47
C ILE A 103 0.83 1.71 -5.87
N TYR A 104 1.38 2.11 -7.02
CA TYR A 104 2.66 1.59 -7.52
C TYR A 104 3.82 1.95 -6.59
N SER A 105 3.83 3.16 -6.05
CA SER A 105 4.86 3.57 -5.08
C SER A 105 4.82 2.71 -3.79
N PHE A 106 3.62 2.37 -3.29
CA PHE A 106 3.51 1.45 -2.15
C PHE A 106 3.92 0.01 -2.50
N ILE A 107 3.62 -0.45 -3.71
CA ILE A 107 4.10 -1.76 -4.19
C ILE A 107 5.63 -1.76 -4.24
N CYS A 108 6.26 -0.75 -4.84
CA CYS A 108 7.72 -0.65 -4.88
C CYS A 108 8.36 -0.63 -3.49
N ARG A 109 7.74 0.04 -2.52
CA ARG A 109 8.20 0.00 -1.12
C ARG A 109 8.07 -1.37 -0.48
N MET A 110 7.01 -2.09 -0.77
CA MET A 110 6.87 -3.47 -0.31
C MET A 110 7.86 -4.42 -1.01
N MET A 111 8.18 -4.18 -2.29
CA MET A 111 9.22 -4.92 -3.01
C MET A 111 10.59 -4.78 -2.32
N LEU A 112 10.93 -3.61 -1.77
CA LEU A 112 12.17 -3.42 -0.98
C LEU A 112 12.25 -4.30 0.27
N LYS A 113 11.09 -4.68 0.84
CA LYS A 113 11.01 -5.58 2.00
C LYS A 113 11.06 -7.05 1.60
N ASN A 114 10.96 -7.36 0.31
CA ASN A 114 10.89 -8.72 -0.19
C ASN A 114 12.28 -9.26 -0.58
N PRO A 115 12.82 -10.26 0.15
CA PRO A 115 14.14 -10.82 -0.14
C PRO A 115 14.20 -11.60 -1.47
N LYS A 116 13.08 -11.93 -2.10
CA LYS A 116 13.02 -12.58 -3.42
C LYS A 116 13.19 -11.60 -4.58
N ILE A 117 13.04 -10.30 -4.34
CA ILE A 117 13.25 -9.28 -5.38
C ILE A 117 14.74 -9.21 -5.71
N ASN A 118 15.03 -9.08 -7.02
CA ASN A 118 16.39 -8.95 -7.50
C ASN A 118 17.09 -7.73 -6.85
N SER A 119 18.32 -7.93 -6.37
CA SER A 119 19.07 -6.89 -5.65
C SER A 119 19.27 -5.62 -6.46
N ASP A 120 19.48 -5.70 -7.77
CA ASP A 120 19.66 -4.53 -8.64
C ASP A 120 18.37 -3.69 -8.71
N VAL A 121 17.21 -4.37 -8.69
CA VAL A 121 15.90 -3.71 -8.63
C VAL A 121 15.70 -3.05 -7.27
N GLY A 122 16.05 -3.77 -6.19
CA GLY A 122 16.01 -3.25 -4.82
C GLY A 122 16.89 -2.00 -4.66
N ASP A 123 18.14 -2.07 -5.10
CA ASP A 123 19.09 -0.95 -5.06
C ASP A 123 18.56 0.25 -5.85
N SER A 124 17.99 0.01 -7.04
CA SER A 124 17.37 1.07 -7.84
C SER A 124 16.18 1.72 -7.14
N LEU A 125 15.27 0.93 -6.57
CA LEU A 125 14.09 1.46 -5.87
C LEU A 125 14.48 2.21 -4.59
N SER A 126 15.56 1.79 -3.91
CA SER A 126 16.04 2.42 -2.68
C SER A 126 16.52 3.86 -2.87
N LEU A 127 16.76 4.30 -4.11
CA LEU A 127 17.11 5.69 -4.42
C LEU A 127 15.92 6.66 -4.27
N SER A 128 14.69 6.17 -4.42
CA SER A 128 13.47 6.99 -4.36
C SER A 128 12.54 6.61 -3.22
N TYR A 129 12.78 5.48 -2.54
CA TYR A 129 11.85 4.91 -1.58
C TYR A 129 12.56 4.35 -0.35
N ASP A 130 12.03 4.69 0.82
CA ASP A 130 12.50 4.18 2.11
C ASP A 130 11.61 3.04 2.64
N ILE A 131 12.25 2.13 3.39
CA ILE A 131 11.59 1.00 4.07
C ILE A 131 10.86 1.46 5.35
N ASP A 132 11.26 2.60 5.91
CA ASP A 132 10.80 3.12 7.20
C ASP A 132 9.28 3.39 7.27
N PRO A 133 8.69 3.39 8.47
CA PRO A 133 7.26 3.62 8.64
C PRO A 133 6.81 4.95 8.03
N ILE A 134 5.64 4.93 7.42
CA ILE A 134 5.01 6.13 6.85
C ILE A 134 4.73 7.13 7.97
N SER A 135 5.42 8.27 7.97
CA SER A 135 5.18 9.36 8.94
C SER A 135 3.90 10.15 8.67
N GLY A 136 3.23 9.88 7.55
CA GLY A 136 1.97 10.50 7.14
C GLY A 136 1.82 10.51 5.62
N LEU A 137 0.65 10.09 5.13
CA LEU A 137 0.39 9.90 3.71
C LEU A 137 0.54 11.20 2.90
N ARG A 138 0.15 12.34 3.47
CA ARG A 138 0.35 13.67 2.87
C ARG A 138 1.80 13.95 2.53
N ARG A 139 2.68 13.85 3.53
CA ARG A 139 4.11 14.16 3.40
C ARG A 139 4.74 13.29 2.32
N ILE A 140 4.36 12.02 2.29
CA ILE A 140 4.86 11.06 1.31
C ILE A 140 4.42 11.43 -0.12
N VAL A 141 3.17 11.83 -0.32
CA VAL A 141 2.74 12.20 -1.67
C VAL A 141 3.41 13.51 -2.12
N GLU A 142 3.59 14.49 -1.22
CA GLU A 142 4.38 15.69 -1.51
C GLU A 142 5.83 15.34 -1.87
N GLU A 143 6.49 14.45 -1.11
CA GLU A 143 7.85 13.97 -1.37
C GLU A 143 7.95 13.27 -2.73
N TRP A 144 7.05 12.33 -3.04
CA TRP A 144 7.06 11.58 -4.30
C TRP A 144 6.71 12.43 -5.52
N THR A 145 5.81 13.39 -5.35
CA THR A 145 5.42 14.29 -6.46
C THR A 145 6.40 15.44 -6.65
N SER A 146 7.33 15.64 -5.71
CA SER A 146 8.45 16.58 -5.84
C SER A 146 9.41 16.19 -6.97
N ASN A 147 10.31 17.10 -7.37
CA ASN A 147 11.14 16.95 -8.57
C ASN A 147 12.25 15.89 -8.45
N GLU A 148 12.48 15.31 -7.28
CA GLU A 148 13.54 14.33 -7.03
C GLU A 148 12.98 12.91 -7.16
N PHE A 149 13.20 12.29 -8.32
CA PHE A 149 12.92 10.87 -8.54
C PHE A 149 14.11 10.28 -9.29
N GLU A 150 14.77 9.32 -8.64
CA GLU A 150 15.95 8.65 -9.18
C GLU A 150 15.69 7.15 -9.23
N ILE A 151 15.75 6.59 -10.42
CA ILE A 151 15.69 5.15 -10.68
C ILE A 151 16.82 4.82 -11.65
N LEU A 152 17.51 3.70 -11.40
CA LEU A 152 18.50 3.13 -12.29
C LEU A 152 17.80 2.28 -13.35
N GLU A 153 18.20 2.42 -14.61
CA GLU A 153 17.67 1.57 -15.69
C GLU A 153 18.20 0.13 -15.50
N ILE A 154 17.32 -0.80 -15.13
CA ILE A 154 17.68 -2.19 -14.83
C ILE A 154 18.12 -2.88 -16.13
N GLY A 155 19.37 -3.37 -16.18
CA GLY A 155 19.93 -4.08 -17.34
C GLY A 155 20.69 -3.24 -18.36
N LYS A 156 20.77 -1.91 -18.20
CA LYS A 156 21.69 -1.04 -18.98
C LYS A 156 22.49 -0.14 -18.03
N LYS A 157 23.81 -0.06 -18.24
CA LYS A 157 24.74 0.83 -17.48
C LYS A 157 24.51 2.33 -17.75
N ARG A 158 23.29 2.84 -17.61
CA ARG A 158 23.00 4.28 -17.66
C ARG A 158 22.01 4.68 -16.57
N ILE A 159 22.45 5.64 -15.77
CA ILE A 159 21.67 6.36 -14.79
C ILE A 159 20.82 7.36 -15.58
N SER A 160 19.49 7.21 -15.63
CA SER A 160 18.64 8.35 -15.98
C SER A 160 18.53 9.25 -14.75
N LYS A 161 19.59 9.99 -14.45
CA LYS A 161 19.51 11.09 -13.48
C LYS A 161 18.79 12.22 -14.20
N SER A 162 17.47 12.20 -14.11
CA SER A 162 16.64 13.21 -14.76
C SER A 162 15.81 13.88 -13.69
N SER A 163 16.35 14.98 -13.19
CA SER A 163 15.68 15.96 -12.32
C SER A 163 14.48 16.66 -13.00
N SER A 164 13.88 16.05 -14.03
CA SER A 164 12.82 16.62 -14.86
C SER A 164 11.86 15.57 -15.44
N ILE A 165 11.84 14.31 -14.98
CA ILE A 165 10.83 13.34 -15.45
C ILE A 165 9.46 13.77 -14.92
N PRO A 166 8.48 14.08 -15.79
CA PRO A 166 7.12 14.38 -15.35
C PRO A 166 6.55 13.21 -14.56
N TRP A 167 5.81 13.46 -13.48
CA TRP A 167 5.27 12.41 -12.62
C TRP A 167 4.45 11.35 -13.37
N ILE A 168 3.78 11.73 -14.46
CA ILE A 168 3.06 10.80 -15.35
C ILE A 168 3.99 9.75 -15.96
N GLU A 169 5.19 10.15 -16.41
CA GLU A 169 6.18 9.21 -16.93
C GLU A 169 6.77 8.35 -15.81
N ARG A 170 6.87 8.88 -14.59
CA ARG A 170 7.26 8.07 -13.42
C ARG A 170 6.27 6.93 -13.19
N VAL A 171 4.97 7.18 -13.34
CA VAL A 171 3.95 6.11 -13.22
C VAL A 171 4.20 4.99 -14.21
N ASN A 172 4.52 5.32 -15.46
CA ASN A 172 4.82 4.31 -16.50
C ASN A 172 6.07 3.51 -16.13
N ILE A 173 7.14 4.18 -15.67
CA ILE A 173 8.38 3.52 -15.21
C ILE A 173 8.10 2.55 -14.07
N LEU A 174 7.30 2.96 -13.07
CA LEU A 174 6.93 2.07 -11.95
C LEU A 174 6.09 0.89 -12.43
N GLU A 175 5.13 1.12 -13.34
CA GLU A 175 4.31 0.06 -13.94
C GLU A 175 5.17 -0.99 -14.66
N ASP A 176 6.15 -0.53 -15.44
CA ASP A 176 7.10 -1.39 -16.14
C ASP A 176 7.97 -2.19 -15.16
N ILE A 177 8.51 -1.56 -14.12
CA ILE A 177 9.31 -2.23 -13.08
C ILE A 177 8.49 -3.30 -12.37
N ILE A 178 7.28 -2.96 -11.93
CA ILE A 178 6.39 -3.89 -11.22
C ILE A 178 6.06 -5.07 -12.13
N THR A 179 5.68 -4.82 -13.38
CA THR A 179 5.28 -5.89 -14.31
C THR A 179 6.46 -6.81 -14.69
N ALA A 180 7.67 -6.26 -14.80
CA ALA A 180 8.86 -7.02 -15.20
C ALA A 180 9.54 -7.77 -14.04
N HIS A 181 9.38 -7.29 -12.79
CA HIS A 181 10.19 -7.74 -11.67
C HIS A 181 9.39 -8.23 -10.45
N LEU A 182 8.06 -8.28 -10.52
CA LEU A 182 7.25 -8.97 -9.52
C LEU A 182 7.59 -10.46 -9.47
N ASP A 183 7.64 -10.98 -8.25
CA ASP A 183 7.82 -12.39 -7.95
C ASP A 183 6.45 -13.08 -7.71
N ASP A 184 6.47 -14.26 -7.10
CA ASP A 184 5.27 -15.03 -6.72
C ASP A 184 4.64 -14.57 -5.38
N SER A 185 5.15 -13.50 -4.78
CA SER A 185 4.62 -12.93 -3.54
C SER A 185 3.35 -12.10 -3.77
N SER A 186 2.56 -11.90 -2.72
CA SER A 186 1.34 -11.11 -2.74
C SER A 186 1.55 -9.74 -2.09
N TYR A 187 1.08 -8.69 -2.76
CA TYR A 187 1.25 -7.30 -2.34
C TYR A 187 -0.13 -6.64 -2.19
N HIS A 188 -0.50 -6.23 -0.97
CA HIS A 188 -1.81 -5.67 -0.69
C HIS A 188 -1.71 -4.24 -0.17
N VAL A 189 -2.29 -3.29 -0.90
CA VAL A 189 -2.49 -1.92 -0.44
C VAL A 189 -3.92 -1.78 0.06
N ILE A 190 -4.09 -1.53 1.36
CA ILE A 190 -5.39 -1.45 2.03
C ILE A 190 -5.75 0.01 2.24
N PHE A 191 -6.82 0.46 1.59
CA PHE A 191 -7.39 1.80 1.78
C PHE A 191 -8.51 1.72 2.82
N ASP A 192 -8.36 2.41 3.95
CA ASP A 192 -9.33 2.43 5.06
C ASP A 192 -9.81 3.86 5.36
N GLY A 193 -11.09 4.03 5.68
CA GLY A 193 -11.69 5.33 6.01
C GLY A 193 -12.05 6.22 4.81
N LEU A 194 -12.46 5.63 3.67
CA LEU A 194 -12.91 6.40 2.49
C LEU A 194 -14.30 7.04 2.67
N ASP A 195 -15.07 6.61 3.68
CA ASP A 195 -16.41 7.08 4.00
C ASP A 195 -16.45 8.09 5.15
N ASP A 196 -15.30 8.44 5.72
CA ASP A 196 -15.19 9.32 6.90
C ASP A 196 -15.09 10.83 6.54
N ASP A 197 -15.20 11.20 5.25
CA ASP A 197 -15.27 12.59 4.73
C ASP A 197 -16.64 12.94 4.11
#